data_AF-A0A3N5NE29-F1
#
_entry.id   AF-A0A3N5NE29-F1
#
_cell.length_a   1.000
_cell.length_b   1.000
_cell.length_c   1.000
_cell.angle_alpha   90.00
_cell.angle_beta   90.00
_cell.angle_gamma   90.00
#
_symmetry.space_group_name_H-M   'P 1'
#
loop_
_entity.id
_entity.type
_entity.pdbx_description
1 polymer ?
#
loop_
_entity_poly.entity_id
_entity_poly.type
_entity_poly.pdbx_seq_one_letter_code
_entity_poly.pdbx_strand_id
1 'polypeptide(L)'
;MLVLAISILLVRDRYFRSPRSERLMMQQEQVTYELELMNRDMRVYESILAGVAFNDDHIYRVYFEVDPWPSTLRNAGVGGSYKVPFLVKKEDSDLLVKSYRNLDQVERKLMVQSASFDQVIQMARTKEERLAARPAIQPLSLNDITHFGS
;
A
#
# COMPACT_ATOMS: atom_id res chain seq x y z
N MET A 1 -9.76 -22.75 -60.13
CA MET A 1 -9.86 -21.34 -59.66
C MET A 1 -10.15 -21.26 -58.17
N LEU A 2 -11.23 -21.86 -57.64
CA LEU A 2 -11.54 -21.84 -56.20
C LEU A 2 -10.46 -22.46 -55.30
N VAL A 3 -9.91 -23.62 -55.65
CA VAL A 3 -8.86 -24.29 -54.87
C VAL A 3 -7.57 -23.45 -54.79
N LEU A 4 -7.22 -22.78 -55.90
CA LEU A 4 -6.06 -21.88 -55.97
C LEU A 4 -6.29 -20.61 -55.13
N ALA A 5 -7.50 -20.07 -55.13
CA ALA A 5 -7.86 -18.92 -54.30
C ALA A 5 -7.81 -19.26 -52.80
N ILE A 6 -8.32 -20.44 -52.42
CA ILE A 6 -8.25 -20.94 -51.04
C ILE A 6 -6.80 -21.17 -50.62
N SER A 7 -5.96 -21.78 -51.48
CA SER A 7 -4.54 -21.99 -51.17
C SER A 7 -3.78 -20.67 -51.00
N ILE A 8 -4.05 -19.66 -51.82
CA ILE A 8 -3.42 -18.34 -51.71
C ILE A 8 -3.85 -17.63 -50.42
N LEU A 9 -5.13 -17.71 -50.03
CA LEU A 9 -5.62 -17.11 -48.78
C LEU A 9 -5.02 -17.78 -47.54
N LEU A 10 -4.90 -19.11 -47.54
CA LEU A 10 -4.29 -19.85 -46.44
C LEU A 10 -2.79 -19.54 -46.30
N VAL A 11 -2.07 -19.40 -47.41
CA VAL A 11 -0.67 -18.97 -47.40
C VAL A 11 -0.56 -17.51 -46.94
N ARG A 12 -1.44 -16.62 -47.40
CA ARG A 12 -1.46 -15.22 -46.97
C ARG A 12 -1.63 -15.10 -45.46
N ASP A 13 -2.64 -15.74 -44.88
CA ASP A 13 -2.90 -15.62 -43.43
C ASP A 13 -1.84 -16.28 -42.56
N ARG A 14 -1.11 -17.28 -43.09
CA ARG A 14 0.02 -17.90 -42.37
C ARG A 14 1.32 -17.12 -42.43
N TYR A 15 1.61 -16.47 -43.56
CA TYR A 15 2.91 -15.81 -43.79
C TYR A 15 2.85 -14.28 -43.68
N PHE A 16 1.70 -13.66 -43.95
CA PHE A 16 1.49 -12.22 -43.80
C PHE A 16 0.67 -11.94 -42.55
N ARG A 17 1.37 -11.63 -41.45
CA ARG A 17 0.72 -11.00 -40.30
C ARG A 17 0.17 -9.65 -40.75
N SER A 18 -1.09 -9.38 -40.43
CA SER A 18 -1.69 -8.09 -40.78
C SER A 18 -0.98 -6.97 -40.00
N PRO A 19 -0.81 -5.77 -40.57
CA PRO A 19 -0.30 -4.62 -39.81
C PRO A 19 -1.12 -4.33 -38.54
N ARG A 20 -2.41 -4.69 -38.55
CA ARG A 20 -3.29 -4.59 -37.39
C ARG A 20 -2.89 -5.57 -36.27
N SER A 21 -2.58 -6.82 -36.60
CA SER A 21 -2.16 -7.81 -35.60
C SER A 21 -0.82 -7.45 -34.96
N GLU A 22 0.14 -6.94 -35.73
CA GLU A 22 1.43 -6.50 -35.16
C GLU A 22 1.26 -5.32 -34.19
N ARG A 23 0.46 -4.32 -34.57
CA ARG A 23 0.12 -3.20 -33.67
C ARG A 23 -0.56 -3.66 -32.38
N LEU A 24 -1.49 -4.61 -32.47
CA LEU A 24 -2.17 -5.16 -31.30
C LEU A 24 -1.20 -5.90 -30.37
N MET A 25 -0.25 -6.67 -30.92
CA MET A 25 0.78 -7.33 -30.12
C MET A 25 1.69 -6.33 -29.41
N MET A 26 2.13 -5.27 -30.10
CA MET A 26 2.93 -4.20 -29.49
C MET A 26 2.17 -3.48 -28.37
N GLN A 27 0.88 -3.20 -28.56
CA GLN A 27 0.04 -2.60 -27.52
C GLN A 27 -0.11 -3.51 -26.31
N GLN A 28 -0.28 -4.82 -26.53
CA GLN A 28 -0.37 -5.80 -25.44
C GLN A 28 0.94 -5.88 -24.65
N GLU A 29 2.08 -5.90 -25.34
CA GLU A 29 3.41 -5.90 -24.70
C GLU A 29 3.63 -4.63 -23.88
N GLN A 30 3.29 -3.46 -24.43
CA GLN A 30 3.38 -2.18 -23.73
C GLN A 30 2.54 -2.16 -22.45
N VAL A 31 1.26 -2.56 -22.53
CA VAL A 31 0.37 -2.61 -21.35
C VAL A 31 0.90 -3.60 -20.30
N THR A 32 1.44 -4.73 -20.74
CA THR A 32 2.04 -5.72 -19.83
C THR A 32 3.23 -5.12 -19.08
N TYR A 33 4.12 -4.44 -19.80
CA TYR A 33 5.27 -3.76 -19.21
C TYR A 33 4.87 -2.67 -18.20
N GLU A 34 3.87 -1.85 -18.54
CA GLU A 34 3.34 -0.83 -17.64
C GLU A 34 2.75 -1.44 -16.35
N LEU A 35 2.01 -2.56 -16.46
CA LEU A 35 1.49 -3.28 -15.30
C LEU A 35 2.59 -3.88 -14.42
N GLU A 36 3.68 -4.37 -15.02
CA GLU A 36 4.83 -4.86 -14.27
C GLU A 36 5.53 -3.76 -13.48
N LEU A 37 5.67 -2.58 -14.09
CA LEU A 37 6.23 -1.40 -13.44
C LEU A 37 5.35 -0.96 -12.25
N MET A 38 4.03 -0.84 -12.46
CA MET A 38 3.09 -0.55 -11.37
C MET A 38 3.20 -1.56 -10.22
N ASN A 39 3.31 -2.86 -10.54
CA ASN A 39 3.50 -3.89 -9.54
C ASN A 39 4.82 -3.75 -8.76
N ARG A 40 5.87 -3.25 -9.42
CA ARG A 40 7.14 -2.96 -8.77
C ARG A 40 7.00 -1.81 -7.79
N ASP A 41 6.35 -0.73 -8.20
CA ASP A 41 6.14 0.45 -7.38
C ASP A 41 5.28 0.13 -6.15
N MET A 42 4.23 -0.67 -6.32
CA MET A 42 3.41 -1.13 -5.19
C MET A 42 4.23 -1.90 -4.15
N ARG A 43 5.20 -2.74 -4.55
CA ARG A 43 6.11 -3.40 -3.60
C ARG A 43 6.99 -2.42 -2.84
N VAL A 44 7.42 -1.34 -3.50
CA VAL A 44 8.18 -0.26 -2.85
C VAL A 44 7.31 0.45 -1.82
N TYR A 45 6.06 0.77 -2.17
CA TYR A 45 5.11 1.39 -1.24
C TYR A 45 4.79 0.50 -0.04
N GLU A 46 4.65 -0.81 -0.24
CA GLU A 46 4.47 -1.75 0.88
C GLU A 46 5.67 -1.74 1.84
N SER A 47 6.89 -1.67 1.32
CA SER A 47 8.10 -1.58 2.13
C SER A 47 8.16 -0.28 2.94
N ILE A 48 7.87 0.85 2.28
CA ILE A 48 7.81 2.16 2.95
C ILE A 48 6.76 2.14 4.06
N LEU A 49 5.55 1.63 3.75
CA LEU A 49 4.45 1.57 4.70
C LEU A 49 4.76 0.65 5.88
N ALA A 50 5.50 -0.45 5.66
CA ALA A 50 5.99 -1.30 6.74
C ALA A 50 6.96 -0.53 7.66
N GLY A 51 7.84 0.30 7.11
CA GLY A 51 8.71 1.20 7.90
C GLY A 51 7.92 2.24 8.70
N VAL A 52 6.90 2.84 8.09
CA VAL A 52 5.99 3.79 8.78
C VAL A 52 5.27 3.10 9.94
N ALA A 53 4.73 1.90 9.70
CA ALA A 53 4.03 1.12 10.70
C ALA A 53 4.97 0.67 11.84
N PHE A 54 6.23 0.35 11.52
CA PHE A 54 7.26 0.05 12.51
C PHE A 54 7.54 1.26 13.42
N ASN A 55 7.70 2.45 12.84
CA ASN A 55 7.93 3.68 13.60
C ASN A 55 6.72 4.04 14.48
N ASP A 56 5.50 3.82 13.98
CA ASP A 56 4.29 3.99 14.78
C ASP A 56 4.28 3.12 16.04
N ASP A 57 4.61 1.84 15.91
CA ASP A 57 4.65 0.93 17.05
C ASP A 57 5.79 1.24 18.03
N HIS A 58 7.00 1.47 17.52
CA HIS A 58 8.21 1.46 18.35
C HIS A 58 8.66 2.85 18.80
N ILE A 59 8.15 3.92 18.18
CA ILE A 59 8.53 5.29 18.52
C ILE A 59 7.32 6.02 19.07
N TYR A 60 6.26 6.19 18.29
CA TYR A 60 5.16 7.07 18.69
C TYR A 60 4.31 6.44 19.78
N ARG A 61 3.89 5.18 19.63
CA ARG A 61 3.06 4.51 20.65
C ARG A 61 3.81 4.24 21.94
N VAL A 62 5.09 3.88 21.86
CA VAL A 62 5.99 3.79 23.04
C VAL A 62 6.10 5.13 23.76
N TYR A 63 6.26 6.25 23.05
CA TYR A 63 6.33 7.58 23.67
C TYR A 63 5.05 7.98 24.43
N PHE A 64 3.90 7.49 23.96
CA PHE A 64 2.60 7.68 24.63
C PHE A 64 2.24 6.54 25.60
N GLU A 65 3.14 5.57 25.80
CA GLU A 65 2.95 4.43 26.71
C GLU A 65 1.67 3.64 26.41
N VAL A 66 1.34 3.49 25.12
CA VAL A 66 0.19 2.70 24.66
C VAL A 66 0.64 1.51 23.85
N ASP A 67 -0.14 0.44 23.91
CA ASP A 67 0.15 -0.78 23.16
C ASP A 67 0.03 -0.55 21.64
N PRO A 68 0.90 -1.21 20.85
CA PRO A 68 0.80 -1.25 19.40
C PRO A 68 -0.48 -1.96 18.95
N TRP A 69 -0.95 -1.61 17.75
CA TRP A 69 -2.10 -2.30 17.18
C TRP A 69 -1.75 -3.74 16.81
N PRO A 70 -2.67 -4.71 17.03
CA PRO A 70 -2.43 -6.09 16.67
C PRO A 70 -2.27 -6.23 15.16
N SER A 71 -1.44 -7.18 14.73
CA SER A 71 -1.16 -7.45 13.31
C SER A 71 -2.42 -7.79 12.50
N THR A 72 -3.44 -8.36 13.14
CA THR A 72 -4.74 -8.65 12.53
C THR A 72 -5.50 -7.39 12.13
N LEU A 73 -5.44 -6.34 12.96
CA LEU A 73 -6.05 -5.04 12.65
C LEU A 73 -5.29 -4.33 11.53
N ARG A 74 -3.96 -4.41 11.56
CA ARG A 74 -3.09 -3.83 10.51
C ARG A 74 -3.24 -4.46 9.13
N ASN A 75 -3.57 -5.74 9.09
CA ASN A 75 -3.83 -6.49 7.86
C ASN A 75 -5.33 -6.71 7.62
N ALA A 76 -6.20 -5.98 8.32
CA ALA A 76 -7.64 -6.14 8.17
C ALA A 76 -8.06 -5.87 6.72
N GLY A 77 -8.82 -6.80 6.14
CA GLY A 77 -9.31 -6.71 4.76
C GLY A 77 -8.34 -7.15 3.67
N VAL A 78 -7.07 -7.48 3.99
CA VAL A 78 -6.06 -7.94 3.01
C VAL A 78 -6.24 -9.42 2.60
N GLY A 79 -7.01 -10.21 3.35
CA GLY A 79 -7.17 -11.66 3.15
C GLY A 79 -8.48 -12.13 2.53
N GLY A 80 -9.38 -11.23 2.13
CA GLY A 80 -10.67 -11.61 1.55
C GLY A 80 -10.54 -12.21 0.14
N SER A 81 -11.55 -12.98 -0.29
CA SER A 81 -11.72 -13.35 -1.70
C SER A 81 -11.97 -12.08 -2.52
N TYR A 82 -10.90 -11.40 -2.93
CA TYR A 82 -10.99 -10.23 -3.81
C TYR A 82 -11.43 -10.72 -5.19
N LYS A 83 -12.73 -10.66 -5.41
CA LYS A 83 -13.36 -10.92 -6.71
C LYS A 83 -13.47 -9.58 -7.40
N VAL A 84 -12.59 -9.32 -8.36
CA VAL A 84 -12.84 -8.26 -9.34
C VAL A 84 -13.90 -8.81 -10.31
N PRO A 85 -15.19 -8.47 -10.17
CA PRO A 85 -16.26 -9.21 -10.82
C PRO A 85 -16.15 -9.16 -12.35
N PHE A 86 -15.52 -8.10 -12.87
CA PHE A 86 -15.32 -7.87 -14.30
C PHE A 86 -14.06 -8.52 -14.88
N LEU A 87 -13.08 -8.94 -14.06
CA LEU A 87 -11.83 -9.53 -14.56
C LEU A 87 -11.84 -11.05 -14.59
N VAL A 88 -12.63 -11.71 -13.73
CA VAL A 88 -12.66 -13.18 -13.59
C VAL A 88 -13.03 -13.93 -14.90
N LYS A 89 -13.63 -13.24 -15.89
CA LYS A 89 -14.05 -13.84 -17.17
C LYS A 89 -13.05 -13.73 -18.32
N LYS A 90 -11.86 -13.14 -18.13
CA LYS A 90 -10.84 -13.03 -19.19
C LYS A 90 -9.71 -14.04 -18.95
N GLU A 91 -9.50 -14.94 -19.91
CA GLU A 91 -8.46 -15.98 -19.91
C GLU A 91 -7.02 -15.41 -19.82
N ASP A 92 -6.79 -14.13 -20.17
CA ASP A 92 -5.48 -13.46 -20.14
C ASP A 92 -5.35 -12.34 -19.07
N SER A 93 -6.18 -12.34 -18.02
CA SER A 93 -6.24 -11.22 -17.07
C SER A 93 -5.40 -11.35 -15.80
N ASP A 94 -4.60 -12.41 -15.65
CA ASP A 94 -3.91 -12.74 -14.39
C ASP A 94 -3.00 -11.62 -13.88
N LEU A 95 -2.20 -10.99 -14.75
CA LEU A 95 -1.34 -9.88 -14.37
C LEU A 95 -2.16 -8.68 -13.90
N LEU A 96 -3.24 -8.36 -14.61
CA LEU A 96 -4.12 -7.25 -14.27
C LEU A 96 -4.84 -7.49 -12.93
N VAL A 97 -5.36 -8.70 -12.71
CA VAL A 97 -5.99 -9.11 -11.44
C VAL A 97 -4.98 -9.01 -10.29
N LYS A 98 -3.74 -9.46 -10.51
CA LYS A 98 -2.64 -9.33 -9.53
C LYS A 98 -2.35 -7.87 -9.22
N SER A 99 -2.25 -7.01 -10.23
CA SER A 99 -2.04 -5.57 -10.04
C SER A 99 -3.13 -4.94 -9.19
N TYR A 100 -4.41 -5.22 -9.48
CA TYR A 100 -5.52 -4.70 -8.68
C TYR A 100 -5.50 -5.21 -7.25
N ARG A 101 -5.16 -6.48 -7.02
CA ARG A 101 -5.03 -7.03 -5.66
C ARG A 101 -3.92 -6.34 -4.87
N ASN A 102 -2.76 -6.13 -5.48
CA ASN A 102 -1.65 -5.44 -4.84
C ASN A 102 -2.02 -3.99 -4.50
N LEU A 103 -2.77 -3.32 -5.38
CA LEU A 103 -3.22 -1.95 -5.17
C LEU A 103 -4.18 -1.86 -3.98
N ASP A 104 -5.20 -2.72 -3.95
CA ASP A 104 -6.18 -2.78 -2.86
C ASP A 104 -5.50 -3.10 -1.51
N GLN A 105 -4.48 -3.97 -1.52
CA GLN A 105 -3.69 -4.26 -0.31
C GLN A 105 -2.95 -3.01 0.21
N VAL A 106 -2.28 -2.26 -0.67
CA VAL A 106 -1.58 -1.02 -0.29
C VAL A 106 -2.57 0.01 0.23
N GLU A 107 -3.70 0.20 -0.45
CA GLU A 107 -4.74 1.15 -0.07
C GLU A 107 -5.31 0.85 1.32
N ARG A 108 -5.66 -0.42 1.60
CA ARG A 108 -6.17 -0.82 2.91
C ARG A 108 -5.17 -0.59 4.02
N LYS A 109 -3.91 -0.99 3.83
CA LYS A 109 -2.85 -0.77 4.83
C LYS A 109 -2.67 0.74 5.09
N LEU A 110 -2.75 1.57 4.05
CA LEU A 110 -2.64 3.02 4.17
C LEU A 110 -3.80 3.61 4.97
N MET A 111 -5.04 3.19 4.69
CA MET A 111 -6.22 3.63 5.45
C MET A 111 -6.10 3.30 6.94
N VAL A 112 -5.67 2.06 7.25
CA VAL A 112 -5.46 1.63 8.64
C VAL A 112 -4.35 2.45 9.30
N GLN A 113 -3.23 2.68 8.62
CA GLN A 113 -2.14 3.49 9.16
C GLN A 113 -2.55 4.95 9.41
N SER A 114 -3.35 5.53 8.51
CA SER A 114 -3.91 6.89 8.71
C SER A 114 -4.74 6.97 9.98
N ALA A 115 -5.64 6.02 10.20
CA ALA A 115 -6.46 5.98 11.40
C ALA A 115 -5.62 5.79 12.68
N SER A 116 -4.50 5.09 12.60
CA SER A 116 -3.56 4.96 13.73
C SER A 116 -2.96 6.33 14.08
N PHE A 117 -2.53 7.10 13.07
CA PHE A 117 -1.95 8.42 13.30
C PHE A 117 -2.96 9.43 13.83
N ASP A 118 -4.23 9.34 13.46
CA ASP A 118 -5.28 10.17 14.07
C ASP A 118 -5.34 9.95 15.60
N GLN A 119 -5.19 8.71 16.06
CA GLN A 119 -5.11 8.42 17.50
C GLN A 119 -3.84 8.99 18.13
N VAL A 120 -2.69 8.85 17.47
CA VAL A 120 -1.42 9.43 17.94
C VAL A 120 -1.51 10.94 18.09
N ILE A 121 -2.09 11.63 17.11
CA ILE A 121 -2.32 13.08 17.14
C ILE A 121 -3.24 13.46 18.30
N GLN A 122 -4.30 12.69 18.53
CA GLN A 122 -5.21 12.96 19.64
C GLN A 122 -4.52 12.78 21.01
N MET A 123 -3.65 11.77 21.15
CA MET A 123 -2.83 11.58 22.35
C MET A 123 -1.85 12.74 22.55
N ALA A 124 -1.24 13.23 21.47
CA ALA A 124 -0.36 14.40 21.52
C ALA A 124 -1.09 15.64 22.06
N ARG A 125 -2.28 15.96 21.53
CA ARG A 125 -3.12 17.08 22.00
C ARG A 125 -3.49 16.95 23.47
N THR A 126 -3.94 15.75 23.87
CA THR A 126 -4.33 15.48 25.27
C THR A 126 -3.13 15.62 26.22
N LYS A 127 -1.92 15.21 25.79
CA LYS A 127 -0.69 15.36 26.58
C LYS A 127 -0.28 16.82 26.71
N GLU A 128 -0.41 17.61 25.63
CA GLU A 128 -0.16 19.06 25.64
C GLU A 128 -1.09 19.78 26.64
N GLU A 129 -2.39 19.53 26.59
CA GLU A 129 -3.37 20.10 27.53
C GLU A 129 -3.05 19.74 28.98
N ARG A 130 -2.68 18.48 29.24
CA ARG A 130 -2.26 18.04 30.58
C ARG A 130 -0.98 18.72 31.04
N LEU A 131 0.01 18.88 30.16
CA LEU A 131 1.26 19.57 30.48
C LEU A 131 1.00 21.06 30.77
N ALA A 132 0.11 21.71 30.03
CA ALA A 132 -0.31 23.08 30.30
C ALA A 132 -1.05 23.23 31.63
N ALA A 133 -1.81 22.20 32.04
CA ALA A 133 -2.53 22.17 33.31
C ALA A 133 -1.66 21.75 34.52
N ARG A 134 -0.41 21.29 34.32
CA ARG A 134 0.49 20.95 35.44
C ARG A 134 0.90 22.24 36.17
N PRO A 135 0.69 22.34 37.49
CA PRO A 135 1.18 23.48 38.25
C PRO A 135 2.71 23.53 38.13
N ALA A 136 3.25 24.65 37.65
CA ALA A 136 4.70 24.90 37.57
C ALA A 136 5.30 25.28 38.94
N ILE A 137 4.69 24.82 40.04
CA ILE A 137 5.12 25.13 41.40
C ILE A 137 6.16 24.08 41.81
N GLN A 138 7.39 24.53 42.10
CA GLN A 138 8.45 23.66 42.60
C GLN A 138 8.00 23.01 43.91
N PRO A 139 8.14 21.68 44.08
CA PRO A 139 7.62 20.96 45.25
C PRO A 139 8.43 21.19 46.52
N LEU A 140 9.42 22.08 46.48
CA LEU A 140 10.34 22.38 47.58
C LEU A 140 10.33 23.88 47.87
N SER A 141 10.40 24.21 49.15
CA SER A 141 10.63 25.58 49.63
C SER A 141 12.00 26.08 49.16
N LEU A 142 12.08 27.34 48.70
CA LEU A 142 13.34 28.01 48.33
C LEU A 142 14.38 27.98 49.46
N ASN A 143 13.93 27.88 50.71
CA ASN A 143 14.80 27.84 51.89
C ASN A 143 15.36 26.44 52.18
N ASP A 144 14.75 25.37 51.64
CA ASP A 144 15.16 23.98 51.85
C ASP A 144 16.07 23.46 50.71
N ILE A 145 16.49 24.34 49.78
CA ILE A 145 17.43 24.00 48.71
C ILE A 145 18.86 23.99 49.28
N THR A 146 19.15 23.06 50.17
CA THR A 146 20.54 22.78 50.57
C THR A 146 21.15 21.80 49.58
N HIS A 147 22.05 22.33 48.74
CA HIS A 147 23.02 21.63 47.87
C HIS A 147 22.96 20.08 47.91
N PHE A 148 22.34 19.46 46.91
CA PHE A 148 22.63 18.06 46.60
C PHE A 148 23.99 18.04 45.89
N GLY A 149 25.05 17.84 46.67
CA GLY A 149 26.38 17.53 46.17
C GLY A 149 26.65 16.03 46.26
N SER A 150 26.76 15.39 45.09
CA SER A 150 27.69 14.34 44.66
C SER A 150 27.15 13.67 43.41
#